data_AF-A0A964XVE3-F1
#
_entry.id   AF-A0A964XVE3-F1
#
_cell.length_a   1.000
_cell.length_b   1.000
_cell.length_c   1.000
_cell.angle_alpha   90.00
_cell.angle_beta   90.00
_cell.angle_gamma   90.00
#
_symmetry.space_group_name_H-M   'P 1'
#
loop_
_entity.id
_entity.type
_entity.pdbx_description
1 polymer ?
#
loop_
_entity_poly.entity_id
_entity_poly.type
_entity_poly.pdbx_seq_one_letter_code
_entity_poly.pdbx_strand_id
1 'polypeptide(L)' 'MDIGTLWYLIERDKLHRVVTAEEFEQLQPDSFTLHQVFDNRREALHEMIRLVQTAVDEVSHQVDEKTNARPHSK' A
#
# COMPACT_ATOMS: atom_id res chain seq x y z
N MET A 1 -0.99 29.79 -8.42
CA MET A 1 -0.36 28.51 -8.07
C MET A 1 -1.21 27.47 -8.76
N ASP A 2 -0.76 26.96 -9.91
CA ASP A 2 -1.38 25.75 -10.48
C ASP A 2 -1.19 24.67 -9.43
N ILE A 3 -2.27 24.27 -8.78
CA ILE A 3 -2.26 23.13 -7.88
C ILE A 3 -2.04 21.94 -8.81
N GLY A 4 -0.76 21.58 -9.01
CA GLY A 4 -0.40 20.39 -9.75
C GLY A 4 -1.23 19.23 -9.22
N THR A 5 -1.73 18.39 -10.12
CA THR A 5 -2.60 17.26 -9.75
C THR A 5 -1.91 16.42 -8.69
N LEU A 6 -2.33 16.56 -7.43
CA LEU A 6 -1.84 15.76 -6.32
C LEU A 6 -2.40 14.34 -6.42
N TRP A 7 -1.58 13.38 -6.01
CA TRP A 7 -1.89 11.96 -6.01
C TRP A 7 -1.83 11.43 -4.59
N TYR A 8 -2.89 10.76 -4.16
CA TYR A 8 -3.05 10.30 -2.79
C TYR A 8 -2.95 8.78 -2.77
N LEU A 9 -1.97 8.26 -2.06
CA LEU A 9 -1.90 6.85 -1.74
C LEU A 9 -2.72 6.60 -0.48
N ILE A 10 -3.79 5.84 -0.63
CA ILE A 10 -4.70 5.48 0.45
C ILE A 10 -4.77 3.97 0.59
N GLU A 11 -5.30 3.52 1.73
CA GLU A 11 -5.75 2.16 1.92
C GLU A 11 -7.24 2.15 2.22
N ARG A 12 -7.96 1.27 1.53
CA ARG A 12 -9.38 1.03 1.75
C ARG A 12 -9.67 -0.45 1.52
N ASP A 13 -10.45 -1.05 2.42
CA ASP A 13 -10.78 -2.48 2.36
C ASP A 13 -9.53 -3.37 2.29
N LYS A 14 -8.45 -2.98 2.99
CA LYS A 14 -7.11 -3.62 2.99
C LYS A 14 -6.38 -3.59 1.64
N LEU A 15 -6.84 -2.75 0.71
CA LEU A 15 -6.23 -2.56 -0.60
C LEU A 15 -5.64 -1.16 -0.71
N HIS A 16 -4.37 -1.10 -1.08
CA HIS A 16 -3.71 0.15 -1.44
C HIS A 16 -4.25 0.67 -2.77
N ARG A 17 -4.53 1.97 -2.85
CA ARG A 17 -5.02 2.64 -4.05
C ARG A 17 -4.36 4.00 -4.19
N VAL A 18 -4.08 4.38 -5.43
CA VAL A 18 -3.65 5.74 -5.78
C VAL A 18 -4.85 6.45 -6.41
N VAL A 19 -5.26 7.57 -5.82
CA VAL A 19 -6.40 8.37 -6.27
C VAL A 19 -5.98 9.80 -6.55
N THR A 20 -6.72 10.47 -7.43
CA THR A 20 -6.58 11.91 -7.71
C THR A 20 -7.16 12.76 -6.58
N ALA A 21 -6.86 14.06 -6.57
CA ALA A 21 -7.48 15.00 -5.63
C ALA A 21 -9.01 15.01 -5.71
N GLU A 22 -9.57 14.99 -6.92
CA GLU A 22 -11.02 14.97 -7.13
C GLU A 22 -11.67 13.70 -6.56
N GLU A 23 -11.06 12.54 -6.80
CA GLU A 23 -11.53 11.28 -6.22
C GLU A 23 -11.38 11.26 -4.69
N PHE A 24 -10.29 11.84 -4.17
CA PHE A 24 -10.01 11.90 -2.73
C PHE A 24 -11.06 12.73 -1.98
N GLU A 25 -11.45 13.89 -2.51
CA GLU A 25 -12.49 14.75 -1.94
C GLU A 25 -13.88 14.09 -1.89
N GLN A 26 -14.14 13.11 -2.77
CA GLN A 26 -15.39 12.37 -2.82
C GLN A 26 -15.43 11.17 -1.85
N LEU A 27 -14.32 10.84 -1.20
CA LEU A 27 -14.28 9.73 -0.24
C LEU A 27 -14.99 10.10 1.06
N GLN A 28 -15.70 9.14 1.65
CA GLN A 28 -16.27 9.33 2.97
C GLN A 28 -15.13 9.43 4.00
N PRO A 29 -15.12 10.46 4.86
CA PRO A 29 -14.24 10.48 6.04
C PRO A 29 -14.43 9.17 6.80
N ASP A 30 -13.35 8.53 7.21
CA ASP A 30 -13.30 7.22 7.90
C ASP A 30 -13.46 5.97 7.01
N SER A 31 -13.69 6.12 5.69
CA SER A 31 -13.72 4.96 4.77
C SER A 31 -12.35 4.54 4.24
N PHE A 32 -11.29 5.26 4.60
CA PHE A 32 -9.93 5.04 4.12
C PHE A 32 -8.90 5.52 5.14
N THR A 33 -7.68 5.00 5.01
CA THR A 33 -6.47 5.52 5.66
C THR A 33 -5.63 6.22 4.61
N LEU A 34 -5.23 7.47 4.86
CA LEU A 34 -4.26 8.17 4.01
C LEU A 34 -2.84 7.76 4.40
N HIS A 35 -2.07 7.22 3.45
CA HIS A 35 -0.68 6.85 3.66
C HIS A 35 0.28 7.99 3.31
N GLN A 36 0.17 8.52 2.09
CA GLN A 36 1.09 9.56 1.60
C GLN A 36 0.47 10.34 0.43
N VAL A 37 0.91 11.59 0.26
CA VAL A 37 0.54 12.48 -0.86
C VAL A 37 1.77 12.72 -1.72
N PHE A 38 1.57 12.73 -3.04
CA PHE A 38 2.63 12.86 -4.04
C PHE A 38 2.29 13.93 -5.08
N ASP A 39 3.31 14.63 -5.56
CA ASP A 39 3.19 15.61 -6.64
C ASP A 39 3.12 14.95 -8.03
N ASN A 40 3.48 13.68 -8.14
CA ASN A 40 3.39 12.94 -9.39
C ASN A 40 2.85 11.52 -9.24
N ARG A 41 2.08 11.11 -10.25
CA ARG A 41 1.43 9.79 -10.31
C ARG A 41 2.43 8.64 -10.25
N ARG A 42 3.58 8.80 -10.91
CA ARG A 42 4.56 7.73 -11.07
C ARG A 42 5.14 7.32 -9.72
N GLU A 43 5.49 8.29 -8.88
CA GLU A 43 5.97 8.05 -7.51
C GLU A 43 4.89 7.41 -6.63
N ALA A 44 3.65 7.91 -6.69
CA ALA A 44 2.55 7.31 -5.95
C ALA A 44 2.34 5.83 -6.31
N LEU A 45 2.37 5.51 -7.61
CA LEU A 45 2.25 4.12 -8.08
C LEU A 45 3.46 3.27 -7.71
N HIS A 46 4.68 3.83 -7.78
CA HIS A 46 5.88 3.14 -7.34
C HIS A 46 5.82 2.76 -5.86
N GLU A 47 5.39 3.67 -5.01
CA GLU A 47 5.27 3.40 -3.58
C GLU A 47 4.15 2.37 -3.31
N MET A 48 3.02 2.45 -4.03
CA MET A 48 1.98 1.43 -3.96
C MET A 48 2.52 0.03 -4.29
N ILE A 49 3.30 -0.10 -5.37
CA ILE A 49 3.91 -1.38 -5.77
C ILE A 49 4.86 -1.87 -4.68
N ARG A 50 5.70 -0.99 -4.14
CA ARG A 50 6.64 -1.32 -3.07
C ARG A 50 5.92 -1.85 -1.84
N LEU A 51 4.84 -1.20 -1.39
CA LEU A 51 4.05 -1.66 -0.24
C LEU A 51 3.45 -3.05 -0.46
N VAL A 52 2.92 -3.30 -1.66
CA VAL A 52 2.39 -4.63 -2.02
C VAL A 52 3.49 -5.69 -2.03
N GLN A 53 4.66 -5.38 -2.59
CA GLN A 53 5.80 -6.29 -2.62
C GLN A 53 6.29 -6.61 -1.20
N THR A 54 6.47 -5.58 -0.36
CA THR A 54 6.87 -5.77 1.04
C THR A 54 5.89 -6.66 1.80
N ALA A 55 4.59 -6.45 1.63
CA ALA A 55 3.58 -7.30 2.28
C ALA A 55 3.63 -8.76 1.78
N VAL A 56 3.89 -8.99 0.50
CA VAL A 56 4.06 -10.34 -0.07
C VAL A 56 5.33 -11.01 0.44
N ASP A 57 6.43 -10.27 0.49
CA ASP A 57 7.72 -10.77 0.99
C ASP A 57 7.63 -11.15 2.47
N GLU A 58 6.98 -10.31 3.29
CA GLU A 58 6.74 -10.60 4.71
C GLU A 58 5.92 -11.88 4.92
N VAL A 59 4.87 -12.09 4.12
CA VAL A 59 4.06 -13.32 4.17
C VAL A 59 4.90 -14.53 3.74
N SER A 60 5.73 -14.38 2.71
CA SER A 60 6.59 -15.45 2.20
C SER A 60 7.63 -15.86 3.25
N HIS A 61 8.29 -14.89 3.88
CA HIS A 61 9.24 -15.14 4.97
C HIS A 61 8.59 -15.83 6.18
N GLN A 62 7.38 -15.44 6.56
CA GLN A 62 6.65 -16.10 7.66
C GLN A 62 6.29 -17.55 7.35
N VAL A 63 6.04 -17.89 6.09
CA VAL A 63 5.79 -19.27 5.65
C VAL A 63 7.09 -20.08 5.71
N ASP A 64 8.20 -19.53 5.22
CA ASP A 64 9.49 -20.21 5.23
C ASP A 64 10.00 -20.48 6.66
N GLU A 65 9.89 -19.52 7.57
CA GLU A 65 10.26 -19.70 8.98
C GLU A 65 9.43 -20.79 9.67
N LYS A 66 8.11 -20.84 9.42
CA LYS A 66 7.22 -21.86 10.00
C LYS A 66 7.45 -23.25 9.42
N THR A 67 7.90 -23.34 8.17
CA THR A 67 8.18 -24.62 7.51
C THR A 67 9.52 -25.21 7.96
N ASN A 68 10.49 -24.35 8.27
CA ASN A 68 11.82 -24.75 8.74
C ASN A 68 11.87 -25.08 10.26
N ALA A 69 10.80 -24.78 10.99
CA ALA A 69 10.64 -25.08 12.42
C ALA A 69 10.09 -26.50 12.72
N ARG A 70 10.22 -27.47 11.80
CA ARG A 70 10.02 -28.90 12.13
C ARG A 70 11.35 -29.49 12.61
N PRO A 71 11.57 -29.72 13.92
CA PRO A 71 12.73 -30.47 14.36
C PRO A 71 12.60 -31.92 13.93
N HIS A 72 13.72 -32.48 13.47
CA HIS A 72 13.96 -33.91 13.40
C HIS A 72 13.47 -34.61 14.68
N SER A 73 12.44 -35.43 14.55
CA SER A 73 12.20 -36.50 15.52
C SER A 73 12.92 -37.74 15.01
N LYS A 74 13.93 -38.13 15.80
CA LYS A 74 14.72 -39.37 15.70
C LYS A 74 13.87 -40.62 15.60
#